data_AF-A0A5D3BE97-F1
#
_entry.id   AF-A0A5D3BE97-F1
#
_cell.length_a   1.000
_cell.length_b   1.000
_cell.length_c   1.000
_cell.angle_alpha   90.00
_cell.angle_beta   90.00
_cell.angle_gamma   90.00
#
_symmetry.space_group_name_H-M   'P 1'
#
loop_
_entity.id
_entity.type
_entity.pdbx_description
1 polymer ?
#
loop_
_entity_poly.entity_id
_entity_poly.type
_entity_poly.pdbx_seq_one_letter_code
_entity_poly.pdbx_strand_id
1 'polypeptide(L)'
;MFDDAKKPLYPGCKKFTKLSALVRLYNLKIRYGWSNTNFSELLSIISDLLPDNNEIPTSLYEAKKTLGALGLSYQKIDACHNDCCLYRKEYANSTKCPKCSLSRWKINKNSTKENNGVTAKQMWYFPIVPRFIRIFKNLENAKNLRCRAMDRKVDGIMRHPTDTPSWRLIDHMWPTFESEQRNLRLGPKRPRYDINTYLAPFGLKILWKEGVQCFDAYKEEYFTLRVVLLWTINDFPAYGNLCGCSVKGFRLDQNMEKRLL
;
A
#
# COMPACT_ATOMS: atom_id res chain seq x y z
N MET A 1 -10.41 -5.14 -16.56
CA MET A 1 -9.22 -4.91 -15.67
C MET A 1 -8.62 -6.21 -15.17
N PHE A 2 -9.42 -7.20 -14.75
CA PHE A 2 -8.90 -8.55 -14.45
C PHE A 2 -8.79 -9.45 -15.68
N ASP A 3 -9.53 -9.13 -16.74
CA ASP A 3 -9.52 -9.91 -17.98
C ASP A 3 -8.13 -9.85 -18.63
N ASP A 4 -7.49 -8.67 -18.64
CA ASP A 4 -6.10 -8.51 -19.08
C ASP A 4 -5.08 -9.21 -18.17
N ALA A 5 -5.37 -9.34 -16.86
CA ALA A 5 -4.51 -10.04 -15.92
C ALA A 5 -4.54 -11.57 -16.11
N LYS A 6 -5.70 -12.08 -16.56
CA LYS A 6 -5.93 -13.49 -16.90
C LYS A 6 -5.56 -13.80 -18.36
N LYS A 7 -5.33 -12.78 -19.20
CA LYS A 7 -4.92 -12.95 -20.59
C LYS A 7 -3.62 -13.77 -20.66
N PRO A 8 -3.59 -14.86 -21.46
CA PRO A 8 -2.39 -15.66 -21.62
C PRO A 8 -1.28 -14.81 -22.26
N LEU A 9 -0.01 -15.17 -22.02
CA LEU A 9 1.14 -14.42 -22.54
C LEU A 9 1.17 -14.42 -24.08
N TYR A 10 0.72 -15.51 -24.68
CA TYR A 10 0.52 -15.69 -26.12
C TYR A 10 -0.59 -16.75 -26.33
N PRO A 11 -1.20 -16.85 -27.52
CA PRO A 11 -2.24 -17.83 -27.81
C PRO A 11 -1.80 -19.26 -27.45
N GLY A 12 -2.57 -19.95 -26.58
CA GLY A 12 -2.27 -21.31 -26.14
C GLY A 12 -1.33 -21.42 -24.92
N CYS A 13 -0.80 -20.31 -24.38
CA CYS A 13 0.05 -20.35 -23.19
C CYS A 13 -0.76 -20.70 -21.93
N LYS A 14 -0.64 -21.94 -21.43
CA LYS A 14 -1.31 -22.38 -20.19
C LYS A 14 -0.55 -22.03 -18.91
N LYS A 15 0.77 -21.87 -19.02
CA LYS A 15 1.67 -21.72 -17.86
C LYS A 15 1.80 -20.28 -17.36
N PHE A 16 1.70 -19.29 -18.26
CA PHE A 16 1.92 -17.89 -17.94
C PHE A 16 0.82 -17.00 -18.52
N THR A 17 0.28 -16.14 -17.67
CA THR A 17 -0.46 -14.94 -18.08
C THR A 17 0.50 -13.77 -18.29
N LYS A 18 0.08 -12.75 -19.06
CA LYS A 18 0.81 -11.48 -19.26
C LYS A 18 1.28 -10.90 -17.93
N LEU A 19 0.39 -10.81 -16.94
CA LEU A 19 0.71 -10.29 -15.61
C LEU A 19 1.73 -11.18 -14.88
N SER A 20 1.52 -12.50 -14.87
CA SER A 20 2.38 -13.42 -14.13
C SER A 20 3.83 -13.43 -14.65
N ALA A 21 4.00 -13.35 -15.99
CA ALA A 21 5.31 -13.26 -16.63
C ALA A 21 6.00 -11.95 -16.26
N LEU A 22 5.28 -10.82 -16.41
CA LEU A 22 5.82 -9.49 -16.11
C LEU A 22 6.23 -9.34 -14.64
N VAL A 23 5.42 -9.80 -13.70
CA VAL A 23 5.74 -9.73 -12.27
C VAL A 23 6.99 -10.56 -11.95
N ARG A 24 7.12 -11.76 -12.53
CA ARG A 24 8.32 -12.60 -12.33
C ARG A 24 9.56 -11.93 -12.89
N LEU A 25 9.52 -11.41 -14.12
CA LEU A 25 10.65 -10.71 -14.75
C LEU A 25 11.04 -9.44 -13.97
N TYR A 26 10.05 -8.65 -13.55
CA TYR A 26 10.31 -7.43 -12.77
C TYR A 26 10.88 -7.75 -11.39
N ASN A 27 10.44 -8.83 -10.75
CA ASN A 27 11.01 -9.30 -9.49
C ASN A 27 12.47 -9.74 -9.65
N LEU A 28 12.84 -10.39 -10.75
CA LEU A 28 14.24 -10.72 -11.07
C LEU A 28 15.07 -9.45 -11.24
N LYS A 29 14.58 -8.48 -12.02
CA LYS A 29 15.23 -7.17 -12.20
C LYS A 29 15.55 -6.51 -10.87
N ILE A 30 14.58 -6.48 -9.95
CA ILE A 30 14.77 -5.86 -8.62
C ILE A 30 15.77 -6.69 -7.80
N ARG A 31 15.57 -8.01 -7.72
CA ARG A 31 16.37 -8.91 -6.87
C ARG A 31 17.85 -8.89 -7.24
N TYR A 32 18.16 -8.79 -8.52
CA TYR A 32 19.53 -8.82 -9.03
C TYR A 32 20.04 -7.44 -9.49
N GLY A 33 19.31 -6.37 -9.19
CA GLY A 33 19.77 -4.99 -9.44
C GLY A 33 20.01 -4.65 -10.91
N TRP A 34 19.29 -5.27 -11.84
CA TRP A 34 19.49 -5.03 -13.27
C TRP A 34 19.22 -3.57 -13.66
N SER A 35 20.09 -3.03 -14.51
CA SER A 35 19.94 -1.67 -15.03
C SER A 35 18.67 -1.54 -15.90
N ASN A 36 18.18 -0.32 -16.06
CA ASN A 36 16.96 -0.09 -16.86
C ASN A 36 17.18 -0.38 -18.34
N THR A 37 18.38 -0.08 -18.86
CA THR A 37 18.79 -0.33 -20.25
C THR A 37 18.86 -1.83 -20.51
N ASN A 38 19.64 -2.56 -19.69
CA ASN A 38 19.80 -4.00 -19.82
C ASN A 38 18.44 -4.74 -19.73
N PHE A 39 17.57 -4.34 -18.81
CA PHE A 39 16.25 -4.97 -18.71
C PHE A 39 15.36 -4.70 -19.93
N SER A 40 15.49 -3.54 -20.57
CA SER A 40 14.72 -3.24 -21.78
C SER A 40 15.24 -4.04 -22.97
N GLU A 41 16.56 -4.17 -23.13
CA GLU A 41 17.17 -5.03 -24.14
C GLU A 41 16.77 -6.50 -23.94
N LEU A 42 16.81 -7.00 -22.70
CA LEU A 42 16.36 -8.35 -22.38
C LEU A 42 14.89 -8.57 -22.74
N LEU A 43 14.02 -7.60 -22.46
CA LEU A 43 12.60 -7.68 -22.81
C LEU A 43 12.40 -7.76 -24.33
N SER A 44 13.17 -6.99 -25.10
CA SER A 44 13.16 -7.07 -26.57
C SER A 44 13.55 -8.48 -27.04
N ILE A 45 14.67 -9.03 -26.53
CA ILE A 45 15.13 -10.38 -26.89
C ILE A 45 14.07 -11.43 -26.53
N ILE A 46 13.44 -11.34 -25.35
CA ILE A 46 12.39 -12.28 -24.96
C ILE A 46 11.18 -12.14 -25.88
N SER A 47 10.83 -10.93 -26.31
CA SER A 47 9.75 -10.70 -27.29
C SER A 47 10.01 -11.42 -28.60
N ASP A 48 11.25 -11.38 -29.10
CA ASP A 48 11.66 -12.01 -30.35
C ASP A 48 11.75 -13.55 -30.24
N LEU A 49 12.00 -14.08 -29.04
CA LEU A 49 12.03 -15.52 -28.77
C LEU A 49 10.63 -16.15 -28.64
N LEU A 50 9.59 -15.33 -28.43
CA LEU A 50 8.21 -15.77 -28.28
C LEU A 50 7.46 -15.73 -29.63
N PRO A 51 6.32 -16.43 -29.75
CA PRO A 51 5.52 -16.39 -30.98
C PRO A 51 5.06 -14.97 -31.36
N ASP A 52 4.82 -14.71 -32.65
CA ASP A 52 4.53 -13.39 -33.25
C ASP A 52 3.29 -12.66 -32.67
N ASN A 53 2.47 -13.33 -31.87
CA ASN A 53 1.29 -12.77 -31.19
C ASN A 53 1.42 -12.73 -29.66
N ASN A 54 2.65 -12.51 -29.16
CA ASN A 54 2.88 -12.42 -27.73
C ASN A 54 2.58 -11.01 -27.18
N GLU A 55 2.25 -10.97 -25.90
CA GLU A 55 1.83 -9.76 -25.19
C GLU A 55 2.95 -9.20 -24.30
N ILE A 56 4.20 -9.62 -24.51
CA ILE A 56 5.30 -9.17 -23.66
C ILE A 56 5.68 -7.73 -24.03
N PRO A 57 5.86 -6.84 -23.03
CA PRO A 57 6.39 -5.51 -23.27
C PRO A 57 7.83 -5.57 -23.78
N THR A 58 8.16 -4.70 -24.74
CA THR A 58 9.50 -4.64 -25.36
C THR A 58 10.46 -3.75 -24.59
N SER A 59 9.95 -2.93 -23.66
CA SER A 59 10.75 -1.99 -22.88
C SER A 59 10.32 -1.90 -21.42
N LEU A 60 11.20 -1.40 -20.56
CA LEU A 60 10.86 -1.10 -19.16
C LEU A 60 9.69 -0.10 -19.05
N TYR A 61 9.60 0.85 -19.97
CA TYR A 61 8.54 1.83 -19.99
C TYR A 61 7.18 1.16 -20.24
N GLU A 62 7.08 0.33 -21.28
CA GLU A 62 5.87 -0.44 -21.59
C GLU A 62 5.53 -1.43 -20.47
N ALA A 63 6.53 -2.07 -19.87
CA ALA A 63 6.33 -2.96 -18.73
C ALA A 63 5.71 -2.22 -17.54
N LYS A 64 6.23 -1.03 -17.20
CA LYS A 64 5.67 -0.18 -16.15
C LYS A 64 4.27 0.32 -16.50
N LYS A 65 4.03 0.70 -17.75
CA LYS A 65 2.70 1.13 -18.23
C LYS A 65 1.69 -0.01 -18.09
N THR A 66 2.08 -1.22 -18.47
CA THR A 66 1.26 -2.43 -18.36
C THR A 66 0.95 -2.76 -16.89
N LEU A 67 1.97 -2.79 -16.02
CA LEU A 67 1.76 -2.98 -14.58
C LEU A 67 0.84 -1.89 -14.00
N GLY A 68 0.99 -0.65 -14.47
CA GLY A 68 0.13 0.47 -14.10
C GLY A 68 -1.33 0.25 -14.49
N ALA A 69 -1.58 -0.17 -15.73
CA ALA A 69 -2.92 -0.50 -16.24
C ALA A 69 -3.58 -1.66 -15.47
N LEU A 70 -2.77 -2.59 -14.95
CA LEU A 70 -3.22 -3.71 -14.12
C LEU A 70 -3.42 -3.32 -12.63
N GLY A 71 -3.41 -2.03 -12.31
CA GLY A 71 -3.61 -1.51 -10.96
C GLY A 71 -2.44 -1.78 -10.01
N LEU A 72 -1.23 -1.99 -10.56
CA LEU A 72 0.03 -2.03 -9.81
C LEU A 72 0.78 -0.70 -9.92
N SER A 73 0.10 0.36 -10.34
CA SER A 73 0.65 1.72 -10.35
C SER A 73 0.98 2.21 -8.94
N TYR A 74 1.89 3.19 -8.93
CA TYR A 74 2.24 3.97 -7.77
C TYR A 74 2.30 5.44 -8.19
N GLN A 75 2.03 6.32 -7.25
CA GLN A 75 2.14 7.76 -7.41
C GLN A 75 3.44 8.21 -6.74
N LYS A 76 4.21 9.07 -7.41
CA LYS A 76 5.35 9.73 -6.79
C LYS A 76 4.85 11.02 -6.16
N ILE A 77 5.13 11.19 -4.87
CA ILE A 77 4.79 12.40 -4.13
C ILE A 77 6.09 12.98 -3.60
N ASP A 78 6.34 14.26 -3.84
CA ASP A 78 7.56 14.88 -3.35
C ASP A 78 7.46 15.07 -1.84
N ALA A 79 8.57 14.82 -1.16
CA ALA A 79 8.68 14.91 0.28
C ALA A 79 9.74 15.93 0.66
N CYS A 80 9.54 16.58 1.81
CA CYS A 80 10.62 17.33 2.42
C CYS A 80 11.77 16.38 2.79
N HIS A 81 13.02 16.85 2.66
CA HIS A 81 14.20 16.08 3.04
C HIS A 81 14.11 15.55 4.47
N ASN A 82 13.65 16.40 5.40
CA ASN A 82 13.46 16.11 6.83
C ASN A 82 12.08 15.51 7.16
N ASP A 83 11.35 14.96 6.18
CA ASP A 83 10.03 14.33 6.34
C ASP A 83 8.96 15.22 7.00
N CYS A 84 9.15 16.54 6.99
CA CYS A 84 8.26 17.49 7.66
C CYS A 84 6.87 17.61 7.00
N CYS A 85 6.82 17.42 5.67
CA CYS A 85 5.61 17.51 4.85
C CYS A 85 5.77 16.76 3.53
N LEU A 86 4.62 16.53 2.87
CA LEU A 86 4.53 16.08 1.48
C LEU A 86 3.98 17.22 0.62
N TYR A 87 4.59 17.49 -0.53
CA TYR A 87 4.19 18.55 -1.45
C TYR A 87 2.99 18.11 -2.29
N ARG A 88 1.79 18.30 -1.74
CA ARG A 88 0.50 17.95 -2.36
C ARG A 88 -0.62 18.81 -1.77
N LYS A 89 -1.79 18.81 -2.42
CA LYS A 89 -2.95 19.64 -2.02
C LYS A 89 -2.51 21.09 -1.82
N GLU A 90 -2.67 21.63 -0.62
CA GLU A 90 -2.25 22.99 -0.24
C GLU A 90 -0.75 23.27 -0.45
N TYR A 91 0.10 22.24 -0.41
CA TYR A 91 1.55 22.37 -0.64
C TYR A 91 1.98 21.91 -2.04
N ALA A 92 1.04 21.67 -2.98
CA ALA A 92 1.36 21.14 -4.31
C ALA A 92 2.29 22.06 -5.11
N ASN A 93 2.10 23.38 -4.99
CA ASN A 93 2.87 24.40 -5.70
C ASN A 93 3.99 25.02 -4.83
N SER A 94 4.14 24.57 -3.59
CA SER A 94 5.20 25.09 -2.71
C SER A 94 6.58 24.62 -3.19
N THR A 95 7.53 25.55 -3.19
CA THR A 95 8.94 25.31 -3.53
C THR A 95 9.82 25.10 -2.30
N LYS A 96 9.34 25.51 -1.11
CA LYS A 96 10.02 25.34 0.17
C LYS A 96 9.10 24.69 1.19
N CYS A 97 9.68 23.98 2.14
CA CYS A 97 8.95 23.34 3.22
C CYS A 97 8.41 24.41 4.20
N PRO A 98 7.12 24.40 4.55
CA PRO A 98 6.53 25.36 5.47
C PRO A 98 7.06 25.24 6.91
N LYS A 99 7.68 24.10 7.29
CA LYS A 99 8.19 23.86 8.65
C LYS A 99 9.68 24.13 8.81
N CYS A 100 10.50 23.64 7.88
CA CYS A 100 11.95 23.72 7.99
C CYS A 100 12.60 24.60 6.92
N SER A 101 11.79 25.25 6.07
CA SER A 101 12.23 26.18 5.02
C SER A 101 13.19 25.61 3.96
N LEU A 102 13.49 24.31 4.01
CA LEU A 102 14.33 23.62 3.03
C LEU A 102 13.65 23.62 1.66
N SER A 103 14.46 23.74 0.61
CA SER A 103 13.98 23.63 -0.77
C SER A 103 13.42 22.24 -1.05
N ARG A 104 12.37 22.20 -1.88
CA ARG A 104 11.81 21.00 -2.48
C ARG A 104 12.78 20.37 -3.49
N TRP A 105 13.62 21.19 -4.10
CA TRP A 105 14.47 20.80 -5.23
C TRP A 105 15.85 20.34 -4.77
N LYS A 106 16.47 19.50 -5.59
CA LYS A 106 17.81 18.99 -5.35
C LYS A 106 18.85 20.05 -5.70
N ILE A 107 19.82 20.23 -4.83
CA ILE A 107 20.99 21.09 -5.08
C ILE A 107 21.98 20.32 -5.96
N ASN A 108 22.55 20.97 -6.96
CA ASN A 108 23.55 20.35 -7.82
C ASN A 108 24.84 20.08 -7.03
N LYS A 109 25.52 18.96 -7.28
CA LYS A 109 26.75 18.60 -6.54
C LYS A 109 27.88 19.61 -6.77
N ASN A 110 27.88 20.29 -7.92
CA ASN A 110 28.96 21.17 -8.36
C ASN A 110 28.56 22.66 -8.33
N SER A 111 27.38 23.01 -7.82
CA SER A 111 26.96 24.42 -7.69
C SER A 111 25.92 24.60 -6.60
N THR A 112 25.85 25.81 -6.05
CA THR A 112 24.76 26.24 -5.14
C THR A 112 23.43 26.48 -5.85
N LYS A 113 23.33 26.19 -7.17
CA LYS A 113 22.11 26.37 -7.93
C LYS A 113 21.16 25.18 -7.72
N GLU A 114 19.91 25.50 -7.43
CA GLU A 114 18.83 24.51 -7.35
C GLU A 114 18.51 23.98 -8.76
N ASN A 115 18.37 22.66 -8.88
CA ASN A 115 17.89 22.05 -10.12
C ASN A 115 16.37 21.98 -10.09
N ASN A 116 15.73 23.08 -10.51
CA ASN A 116 14.28 23.20 -10.58
C ASN A 116 13.71 22.05 -11.43
N GLY A 117 12.80 21.27 -10.86
CA GLY A 117 12.21 20.09 -11.51
C GLY A 117 12.76 18.75 -11.03
N VAL A 118 13.93 18.71 -10.37
CA VAL A 118 14.43 17.49 -9.72
C VAL A 118 14.23 17.59 -8.22
N THR A 119 13.38 16.73 -7.68
CA THR A 119 12.93 16.78 -6.29
C THR A 119 13.99 16.19 -5.36
N ALA A 120 14.23 16.82 -4.21
CA ALA A 120 15.24 16.38 -3.25
C ALA A 120 14.94 15.00 -2.65
N LYS A 121 13.66 14.72 -2.37
CA LYS A 121 13.17 13.43 -1.84
C LYS A 121 11.80 13.10 -2.43
N GLN A 122 11.59 11.82 -2.75
CA GLN A 122 10.30 11.32 -3.25
C GLN A 122 9.81 10.17 -2.38
N MET A 123 8.53 10.19 -2.08
CA MET A 123 7.79 9.07 -1.52
C MET A 123 7.02 8.37 -2.63
N TRP A 124 7.01 7.04 -2.61
CA TRP A 124 6.15 6.24 -3.48
C TRP A 124 4.86 5.89 -2.74
N TYR A 125 3.75 6.42 -3.22
CA TYR A 125 2.43 6.13 -2.69
C TYR A 125 1.73 5.07 -3.54
N PHE A 126 1.24 4.02 -2.89
CA PHE A 126 0.45 2.99 -3.52
C PHE A 126 -1.03 3.23 -3.20
N PRO A 127 -1.87 3.59 -4.19
CA PRO A 127 -3.29 3.82 -3.95
C PRO A 127 -3.95 2.59 -3.31
N ILE A 128 -4.48 2.76 -2.11
CA ILE A 128 -5.01 1.66 -1.29
C ILE A 128 -6.40 1.22 -1.77
N VAL A 129 -7.27 2.16 -2.13
CA VAL A 129 -8.65 1.89 -2.59
C VAL A 129 -8.71 0.87 -3.74
N PRO A 130 -8.01 1.06 -4.88
CA PRO A 130 -8.06 0.08 -5.98
C PRO A 130 -7.48 -1.27 -5.58
N ARG A 131 -6.59 -1.33 -4.58
CA ARG A 131 -6.03 -2.59 -4.09
C ARG A 131 -7.07 -3.37 -3.30
N PHE A 132 -7.86 -2.73 -2.43
CA PHE A 132 -8.94 -3.42 -1.73
C PHE A 132 -10.01 -3.94 -2.68
N ILE A 133 -10.45 -3.11 -3.64
CA ILE A 133 -11.38 -3.55 -4.69
C ILE A 133 -10.84 -4.77 -5.43
N ARG A 134 -9.53 -4.81 -5.69
CA ARG A 134 -8.87 -5.94 -6.33
C ARG A 134 -8.88 -7.19 -5.45
N ILE A 135 -8.70 -7.06 -4.15
CA ILE A 135 -8.66 -8.21 -3.24
C ILE A 135 -10.04 -8.89 -3.19
N PHE A 136 -11.13 -8.12 -3.10
CA PHE A 136 -12.51 -8.67 -3.09
C PHE A 136 -12.96 -9.28 -4.42
N LYS A 137 -12.30 -8.94 -5.54
CA LYS A 137 -12.58 -9.55 -6.85
C LYS A 137 -11.98 -10.96 -7.02
N ASN A 138 -11.16 -11.42 -6.09
CA ASN A 138 -10.65 -12.79 -6.09
C ASN A 138 -11.46 -13.63 -5.10
N LEU A 139 -12.02 -14.74 -5.57
CA LEU A 139 -12.89 -15.63 -4.79
C LEU A 139 -12.28 -16.05 -3.45
N GLU A 140 -11.05 -16.57 -3.49
CA GLU A 140 -10.35 -17.09 -2.32
C GLU A 140 -10.02 -15.98 -1.32
N ASN A 141 -9.50 -14.85 -1.80
CA ASN A 141 -9.23 -13.71 -0.95
C ASN A 141 -10.51 -13.13 -0.33
N ALA A 142 -11.59 -13.01 -1.09
CA ALA A 142 -12.86 -12.49 -0.61
C ALA A 142 -13.46 -13.38 0.47
N LYS A 143 -13.39 -14.72 0.29
CA LYS A 143 -13.74 -15.70 1.32
C LYS A 143 -12.89 -15.52 2.57
N ASN A 144 -11.56 -15.46 2.41
CA ASN A 144 -10.62 -15.34 3.53
C ASN A 144 -10.75 -14.03 4.30
N LEU A 145 -11.10 -12.92 3.65
CA LEU A 145 -11.34 -11.64 4.32
C LEU A 145 -12.57 -11.66 5.25
N ARG A 146 -13.46 -12.65 5.10
CA ARG A 146 -14.66 -12.84 5.93
C ARG A 146 -14.46 -13.88 7.04
N CYS A 147 -13.27 -14.47 7.18
CA CYS A 147 -12.95 -15.47 8.20
C CYS A 147 -13.27 -15.00 9.63
N ARG A 148 -13.36 -13.68 9.83
CA ARG A 148 -13.81 -13.08 11.08
C ARG A 148 -15.21 -13.52 11.51
N ALA A 149 -16.14 -13.74 10.59
CA ALA A 149 -17.54 -13.98 10.94
C ALA A 149 -17.97 -15.45 10.87
N MET A 150 -17.26 -16.30 10.11
CA MET A 150 -17.74 -17.65 9.79
C MET A 150 -17.20 -18.76 10.69
N ASP A 151 -15.97 -18.66 11.20
CA ASP A 151 -15.27 -19.81 11.81
C ASP A 151 -14.79 -19.56 13.26
N ARG A 152 -15.55 -18.81 14.06
CA ARG A 152 -15.12 -18.45 15.43
C ARG A 152 -15.77 -19.27 16.53
N LYS A 153 -14.92 -19.78 17.42
CA LYS A 153 -15.30 -20.25 18.75
C LYS A 153 -15.32 -19.05 19.71
N VAL A 154 -16.50 -18.72 20.24
CA VAL A 154 -16.65 -17.67 21.26
C VAL A 154 -16.76 -18.35 22.62
N ASP A 155 -15.62 -18.51 23.29
CA ASP A 155 -15.52 -19.16 24.61
C ASP A 155 -14.96 -18.24 25.71
N GLY A 156 -14.87 -16.95 25.41
CA GLY A 156 -14.31 -15.94 26.32
C GLY A 156 -12.77 -15.91 26.37
N ILE A 157 -12.09 -16.80 25.66
CA ILE A 157 -10.63 -16.83 25.56
C ILE A 157 -10.17 -16.01 24.36
N MET A 158 -9.14 -15.17 24.55
CA MET A 158 -8.57 -14.37 23.47
C MET A 158 -7.70 -15.23 22.55
N ARG A 159 -8.24 -15.65 21.39
CA ARG A 159 -7.56 -16.50 20.40
C ARG A 159 -7.21 -15.75 19.13
N HIS A 160 -7.90 -14.66 18.86
CA HIS A 160 -7.73 -13.82 17.69
C HIS A 160 -7.67 -12.34 18.12
N PRO A 161 -7.00 -11.45 17.35
CA PRO A 161 -7.06 -10.00 17.58
C PRO A 161 -8.47 -9.40 17.66
N THR A 162 -9.49 -10.14 17.21
CA THR A 162 -10.89 -9.74 17.31
C THR A 162 -11.51 -9.98 18.67
N ASP A 163 -10.93 -10.85 19.49
CA ASP A 163 -11.40 -11.07 20.84
C ASP A 163 -10.92 -9.96 21.79
N THR A 164 -10.14 -9.00 21.28
CA THR A 164 -9.62 -7.88 22.05
C THR A 164 -10.71 -6.88 22.46
N PRO A 165 -10.62 -6.26 23.64
CA PRO A 165 -11.55 -5.22 24.07
C PRO A 165 -11.65 -4.05 23.08
N SER A 166 -10.53 -3.65 22.48
CA SER A 166 -10.49 -2.59 21.46
C SER A 166 -11.36 -2.91 20.26
N TRP A 167 -11.41 -4.18 19.87
CA TRP A 167 -12.24 -4.62 18.76
C TRP A 167 -13.73 -4.57 19.10
N ARG A 168 -14.10 -5.02 20.31
CA ARG A 168 -15.47 -4.92 20.84
C ARG A 168 -15.92 -3.47 21.00
N LEU A 169 -15.01 -2.58 21.40
CA LEU A 169 -15.30 -1.16 21.53
C LEU A 169 -15.69 -0.55 20.18
N ILE A 170 -15.00 -0.92 19.09
CA ILE A 170 -15.32 -0.46 17.74
C ILE A 170 -16.67 -1.00 17.27
N ASP A 171 -16.94 -2.27 17.56
CA ASP A 171 -18.23 -2.90 17.25
C ASP A 171 -19.37 -2.17 17.98
N HIS A 172 -19.18 -1.81 19.25
CA HIS A 172 -20.14 -1.05 20.04
C HIS A 172 -20.29 0.40 19.55
N MET A 173 -19.19 1.09 19.25
CA MET A 173 -19.23 2.50 18.81
C MET A 173 -19.81 2.66 17.40
N TRP A 174 -19.63 1.67 16.52
CA TRP A 174 -20.09 1.72 15.13
C TRP A 174 -20.80 0.43 14.70
N PRO A 175 -22.04 0.20 15.16
CA PRO A 175 -22.80 -1.02 14.84
C PRO A 175 -23.05 -1.20 13.33
N THR A 176 -23.26 -0.11 12.60
CA THR A 176 -23.43 -0.16 11.13
C THR A 176 -22.16 -0.64 10.43
N PHE A 177 -20.98 -0.29 10.95
CA PHE A 177 -19.71 -0.77 10.41
C PHE A 177 -19.46 -2.24 10.76
N GLU A 178 -19.92 -2.69 11.93
CA GLU A 178 -19.83 -4.09 12.36
C GLU A 178 -20.75 -5.01 11.56
N SER A 179 -21.99 -4.57 11.32
CA SER A 179 -23.01 -5.35 10.60
C SER A 179 -22.56 -5.81 9.22
N GLU A 180 -21.69 -5.02 8.57
CA GLU A 180 -21.06 -5.38 7.31
C GLU A 180 -19.74 -6.13 7.58
N GLN A 181 -19.82 -7.46 7.58
CA GLN A 181 -18.71 -8.37 7.87
C GLN A 181 -17.52 -8.23 6.91
N ARG A 182 -17.72 -7.66 5.71
CA ARG A 182 -16.67 -7.43 4.71
C ARG A 182 -15.85 -6.17 4.99
N ASN A 183 -16.25 -5.33 5.94
CA ASN A 183 -15.49 -4.14 6.28
C ASN A 183 -14.12 -4.50 6.87
N LEU A 184 -13.09 -3.81 6.37
CA LEU A 184 -11.71 -4.14 6.71
C LEU A 184 -11.22 -3.36 7.92
N ARG A 185 -10.42 -4.03 8.75
CA ARG A 185 -9.73 -3.41 9.88
C ARG A 185 -8.24 -3.62 9.72
N LEU A 186 -7.50 -2.53 9.54
CA LEU A 186 -6.07 -2.58 9.26
C LEU A 186 -5.31 -2.42 10.57
N GLY A 187 -4.38 -3.32 10.87
CA GLY A 187 -3.37 -3.11 11.90
C GLY A 187 -2.02 -2.79 11.26
N PRO A 188 -1.25 -1.81 11.76
CA PRO A 188 0.11 -1.59 11.34
C PRO A 188 0.96 -2.81 11.72
N LYS A 189 1.69 -3.33 10.74
CA LYS A 189 2.76 -4.29 10.99
C LYS A 189 4.04 -3.50 11.23
N ARG A 190 4.80 -3.81 12.29
CA ARG A 190 6.15 -3.24 12.48
C ARG A 190 7.00 -3.60 11.25
N PRO A 191 7.49 -2.64 10.45
CA PRO A 191 8.45 -2.96 9.41
C PRO A 191 9.79 -3.22 10.08
N ARG A 192 10.29 -4.46 10.02
CA ARG A 192 11.73 -4.71 10.21
C ARG A 192 12.44 -4.04 9.04
N TYR A 193 13.07 -2.89 9.28
CA TYR A 193 14.05 -2.23 8.41
C TYR A 193 13.62 -1.99 6.95
N ASP A 194 12.66 -1.08 6.72
CA ASP A 194 12.69 -0.13 5.58
C ASP A 194 11.43 0.75 5.57
N ILE A 195 11.54 1.97 6.10
CA ILE A 195 10.38 2.85 6.36
C ILE A 195 10.02 3.76 5.17
N ASN A 196 10.61 3.56 3.99
CA ASN A 196 10.30 4.38 2.81
C ASN A 196 8.95 4.06 2.16
N THR A 197 8.26 3.00 2.61
CA THR A 197 6.89 2.69 2.19
C THR A 197 5.91 3.18 3.25
N TYR A 198 5.66 4.49 3.29
CA TYR A 198 4.54 5.00 4.07
C TYR A 198 3.24 4.46 3.43
N LEU A 199 2.57 3.53 4.12
CA LEU A 199 1.10 3.44 4.08
C LEU A 199 0.57 4.66 4.80
N ALA A 200 0.87 5.84 4.27
CA ALA A 200 0.24 7.01 4.78
C ALA A 200 -1.28 6.83 4.59
N PRO A 201 -2.11 7.27 5.55
CA PRO A 201 -3.55 7.01 5.62
C PRO A 201 -4.36 7.75 4.52
N PHE A 202 -3.79 7.84 3.32
CA PHE A 202 -4.36 8.46 2.15
C PHE A 202 -5.45 7.52 1.60
N GLY A 203 -6.63 8.07 1.37
CA GLY A 203 -7.81 7.31 1.00
C GLY A 203 -8.54 6.66 2.19
N LEU A 204 -7.89 6.47 3.35
CA LEU A 204 -8.56 5.90 4.53
C LEU A 204 -9.67 6.81 5.07
N LYS A 205 -9.49 8.15 5.05
CA LYS A 205 -10.56 9.09 5.43
C LYS A 205 -11.81 8.94 4.52
N ILE A 206 -11.60 8.76 3.21
CA ILE A 206 -12.70 8.55 2.23
C ILE A 206 -13.35 7.19 2.47
N LEU A 207 -12.55 6.13 2.61
CA LEU A 207 -13.05 4.77 2.91
C LEU A 207 -13.86 4.71 4.21
N TRP A 208 -13.50 5.51 5.22
CA TRP A 208 -14.26 5.57 6.46
C TRP A 208 -15.56 6.38 6.32
N LYS A 209 -15.48 7.61 5.78
CA LYS A 209 -16.62 8.54 5.72
C LYS A 209 -17.64 8.18 4.64
N GLU A 210 -17.18 8.00 3.41
CA GLU A 210 -18.03 7.76 2.24
C GLU A 210 -18.16 6.26 1.96
N GLY A 211 -17.07 5.51 2.14
CA GLY A 211 -16.97 4.12 1.68
C GLY A 211 -16.74 4.05 0.16
N VAL A 212 -16.53 2.84 -0.35
CA VAL A 212 -16.36 2.62 -1.79
C VAL A 212 -17.19 1.44 -2.24
N GLN A 213 -17.87 1.56 -3.38
CA GLN A 213 -18.59 0.45 -4.00
C GLN A 213 -17.60 -0.63 -4.42
N CYS A 214 -17.79 -1.84 -3.93
CA CYS A 214 -16.93 -2.98 -4.14
C CYS A 214 -17.78 -4.21 -4.50
N PHE A 215 -17.32 -4.98 -5.48
CA PHE A 215 -17.92 -6.27 -5.83
C PHE A 215 -17.22 -7.38 -5.05
N ASP A 216 -18.00 -8.21 -4.35
CA ASP A 216 -17.52 -9.40 -3.65
C ASP A 216 -17.65 -10.61 -4.57
N ALA A 217 -16.52 -11.16 -5.05
CA ALA A 217 -16.52 -12.32 -5.94
C ALA A 217 -16.98 -13.63 -5.26
N TYR A 218 -17.06 -13.68 -3.93
CA TYR A 218 -17.53 -14.87 -3.21
C TYR A 218 -19.05 -14.90 -3.03
N LYS A 219 -19.65 -13.75 -2.74
CA LYS A 219 -21.12 -13.64 -2.68
C LYS A 219 -21.77 -13.24 -4.00
N GLU A 220 -20.97 -12.81 -4.97
CA GLU A 220 -21.41 -12.26 -6.24
C GLU A 220 -22.34 -11.04 -6.07
N GLU A 221 -22.09 -10.21 -5.05
CA GLU A 221 -22.90 -9.04 -4.74
C GLU A 221 -22.05 -7.77 -4.56
N TYR A 222 -22.68 -6.62 -4.77
CA TYR A 222 -22.08 -5.32 -4.49
C TYR A 222 -22.31 -4.90 -3.04
N PHE A 223 -21.32 -4.23 -2.46
CA PHE A 223 -21.41 -3.67 -1.12
C PHE A 223 -20.58 -2.39 -0.99
N THR A 224 -20.88 -1.61 0.05
CA THR A 224 -20.11 -0.41 0.38
C THR A 224 -18.99 -0.80 1.34
N LEU A 225 -17.77 -0.93 0.81
CA LEU A 225 -16.59 -1.21 1.61
C LEU A 225 -16.19 0.02 2.42
N ARG A 226 -16.15 -0.16 3.74
CA ARG A 226 -15.53 0.77 4.68
C ARG A 226 -14.29 0.15 5.32
N VAL A 227 -13.33 1.00 5.64
CA VAL A 227 -12.06 0.56 6.23
C VAL A 227 -11.71 1.43 7.43
N VAL A 228 -11.38 0.79 8.55
CA VAL A 228 -10.87 1.46 9.74
C VAL A 228 -9.41 1.07 9.97
N LEU A 229 -8.59 2.03 10.37
CA LEU A 229 -7.24 1.76 10.85
C LEU A 229 -7.31 1.53 12.37
N LEU A 230 -7.02 0.30 12.77
CA LEU A 230 -6.84 -0.09 14.16
C LEU A 230 -5.40 0.24 14.55
N TRP A 231 -5.25 1.23 15.43
CA TRP A 231 -4.00 1.67 16.08
C TRP A 231 -2.86 2.08 15.11
N THR A 232 -2.09 3.12 15.42
CA THR A 232 -0.63 2.99 15.27
C THR A 232 -0.22 2.07 16.41
N ILE A 233 0.71 1.13 16.28
CA ILE A 233 1.27 0.51 17.49
C ILE A 233 2.01 1.66 18.22
N ASN A 234 1.27 2.43 19.03
CA ASN A 234 1.83 3.19 20.12
C ASN A 234 2.09 2.13 21.17
N ASP A 235 3.35 2.05 21.58
CA ASP A 235 4.01 0.94 22.23
C ASP A 235 3.53 0.60 23.66
N PHE A 236 2.22 0.66 23.95
CA PHE A 236 1.69 0.22 25.24
C PHE A 236 1.64 -1.31 25.43
N PRO A 237 1.50 -2.16 24.38
CA PRO A 237 1.74 -3.60 24.53
C PRO A 237 3.23 -3.99 24.41
N ALA A 238 4.12 -3.06 24.04
CA ALA A 238 5.55 -3.35 23.88
C ALA A 238 6.40 -3.02 25.12
N TYR A 239 5.85 -2.30 26.11
CA TYR A 239 6.47 -2.19 27.43
C TYR A 239 6.36 -3.49 28.26
N GLY A 240 5.41 -4.37 27.94
CA GLY A 240 5.18 -5.66 28.62
C GLY A 240 6.12 -6.80 28.23
N ASN A 241 7.11 -6.57 27.36
CA ASN A 241 8.26 -7.46 27.22
C ASN A 241 9.36 -7.16 28.26
N LEU A 242 9.11 -6.24 29.20
CA LEU A 242 9.91 -5.99 30.39
C LEU A 242 9.17 -6.49 31.65
N CYS A 243 8.83 -7.77 31.72
CA CYS A 243 8.78 -8.44 33.02
C CYS A 243 10.23 -8.77 33.41
N GLY A 244 10.90 -7.75 33.97
CA GLY A 244 12.13 -7.90 34.73
C GLY A 244 13.34 -7.11 34.21
N CYS A 245 13.29 -5.76 34.21
CA CYS A 245 14.38 -4.87 34.70
C CYS A 245 14.17 -3.38 34.35
N SER A 246 14.79 -2.52 35.18
CA SER A 246 14.40 -1.14 35.55
C SER A 246 14.54 -0.03 34.49
N VAL A 247 13.76 1.04 34.70
CA VAL A 247 13.54 2.21 33.85
C VAL A 247 14.66 3.25 34.05
N LYS A 248 15.37 3.66 32.99
CA LYS A 248 16.07 4.97 32.99
C LYS A 248 15.15 6.01 32.38
N GLY A 249 14.51 6.75 33.28
CA GLY A 249 13.43 7.68 33.00
C GLY A 249 13.79 8.80 32.02
N PHE A 250 12.82 9.11 31.18
CA PHE A 250 12.59 10.46 30.67
C PHE A 250 11.07 10.66 30.60
N ARG A 251 10.57 11.74 31.23
CA ARG A 251 9.19 12.21 31.08
C ARG A 251 9.06 12.83 29.70
N LEU A 252 8.01 12.47 28.95
CA LEU A 252 7.59 13.25 27.79
C LEU A 252 6.08 13.52 27.80
N ASP A 253 5.82 14.81 28.05
CA ASP A 253 4.77 15.73 27.62
C ASP A 253 3.43 15.20 27.05
N GLN A 254 2.34 15.71 27.62
CA GLN A 254 0.95 15.25 27.48
C GLN A 254 0.19 15.79 26.24
N ASN A 255 0.80 16.47 25.27
CA ASN A 255 0.06 17.21 24.24
C ASN A 255 0.10 16.63 22.81
N MET A 256 -0.22 15.34 22.64
CA MET A 256 -0.38 14.70 21.32
C MET A 256 -1.83 14.42 20.87
N GLU A 257 -2.85 14.95 21.56
CA GLU A 257 -4.26 14.75 21.17
C GLU A 257 -4.76 15.63 20.01
N LYS A 258 -4.03 16.67 19.58
CA LYS A 258 -4.54 17.62 18.57
C LYS A 258 -4.17 17.34 17.10
N ARG A 259 -3.59 16.19 16.76
CA ARG A 259 -3.08 15.93 15.39
C ARG A 259 -3.93 14.99 14.50
N LEU A 260 -5.13 14.60 14.92
CA LEU A 260 -5.95 13.63 14.18
C LEU A 260 -7.39 14.03 13.85
N LEU A 261 -7.77 15.31 14.01
CA LEU A 261 -8.95 15.88 13.34
C LEU A 261 -8.55 16.53 12.02
#